data_AF-A0A9P7KI96-F1
#
_entry.id   AF-A0A9P7KI96-F1
#
_cell.length_a   1.000
_cell.length_b   1.000
_cell.length_c   1.000
_cell.angle_alpha   90.00
_cell.angle_beta   90.00
_cell.angle_gamma   90.00
#
_symmetry.space_group_name_H-M   'P 1'
#
loop_
_entity.id
_entity.type
_entity.pdbx_description
1 polymer ?
#
loop_
_entity_poly.entity_id
_entity_poly.type
_entity_poly.pdbx_seq_one_letter_code
_entity_poly.pdbx_strand_id
1 'polypeptide(L)'
;MFGWFGNGRICLGIPLGGNEDFAMFVYGPADGQEGDWETAAPAEAMRRILEPAESRLRKLGALAAPPVCIPVTDFPELEDWVHESGNMVLIGEAAHPLPPGAIQMCAMAVEDGAVLAKLFSHLRTEDQISSFLYAFEALRQGRCRAVQKKEFGDIFFMSFPPGPMQEGRDAALRAARDAGRNVLESGEDAEETPEWSEIKEVFGYDAEDEADNWWQEWGILRERAQGRDVMPAGDMQSVFGNVVVERQVGG
;
A
#
# COMPACT_ATOMS: atom_id res chain seq x y z
N MET A 1 -17.57 -0.13 -7.74
CA MET A 1 -17.51 0.23 -6.31
C MET A 1 -18.46 1.38 -6.07
N PHE A 2 -19.07 1.45 -4.89
CA PHE A 2 -19.95 2.53 -4.44
C PHE A 2 -19.37 3.18 -3.19
N GLY A 3 -19.44 4.51 -3.08
CA GLY A 3 -18.97 5.25 -1.91
C GLY A 3 -20.06 6.14 -1.34
N TRP A 4 -20.29 6.06 -0.03
CA TRP A 4 -21.14 6.97 0.74
C TRP A 4 -20.30 7.74 1.72
N PHE A 5 -20.13 9.03 1.47
CA PHE A 5 -19.34 9.93 2.32
C PHE A 5 -20.32 10.63 3.26
N GLY A 6 -19.90 10.87 4.50
CA GLY A 6 -20.83 11.31 5.52
C GLY A 6 -20.18 11.94 6.74
N ASN A 7 -21.04 12.37 7.65
CA ASN A 7 -20.68 13.10 8.86
C ASN A 7 -20.12 12.14 9.91
N GLY A 8 -18.80 11.97 9.94
CA GLY A 8 -18.12 11.03 10.84
C GLY A 8 -18.29 9.56 10.45
N ARG A 9 -18.76 9.27 9.23
CA ARG A 9 -19.12 7.93 8.77
C ARG A 9 -18.90 7.77 7.29
N ILE A 10 -18.47 6.59 6.86
CA ILE A 10 -18.35 6.25 5.44
C ILE A 10 -18.82 4.81 5.23
N CYS A 11 -19.32 4.54 4.02
CA CYS A 11 -19.48 3.19 3.56
C CYS A 11 -18.85 3.03 2.17
N LEU A 12 -18.04 2.00 2.01
CA LEU A 12 -17.60 1.49 0.73
C LEU A 12 -18.35 0.20 0.43
N GLY A 13 -19.01 0.14 -0.71
CA GLY A 13 -19.79 -1.00 -1.16
C GLY A 13 -19.21 -1.61 -2.44
N ILE A 14 -19.01 -2.92 -2.43
CA ILE A 14 -18.41 -3.64 -3.56
C ILE A 14 -19.34 -4.80 -3.94
N PRO A 15 -19.95 -4.79 -5.15
CA PRO A 15 -20.62 -5.98 -5.66
C PRO A 15 -19.59 -7.07 -5.91
N LEU A 16 -19.85 -8.27 -5.42
CA LEU A 16 -18.93 -9.40 -5.58
C LEU A 16 -19.25 -10.12 -6.90
N GLY A 17 -18.21 -10.56 -7.60
CA GLY A 17 -18.37 -11.24 -8.89
C GLY A 17 -18.88 -12.66 -8.71
N GLY A 18 -19.87 -13.05 -9.53
CA GLY A 18 -20.34 -14.44 -9.64
C GLY A 18 -21.67 -14.75 -8.95
N ASN A 19 -22.24 -13.82 -8.18
CA ASN A 19 -23.55 -13.95 -7.53
C ASN A 19 -24.14 -12.57 -7.19
N GLU A 20 -25.19 -12.53 -6.36
CA GLU A 20 -25.86 -11.29 -5.92
C GLU A 20 -25.26 -10.73 -4.61
N ASP A 21 -24.07 -11.19 -4.19
CA ASP A 21 -23.47 -10.77 -2.93
C ASP A 21 -22.89 -9.35 -3.01
N PHE A 22 -22.95 -8.65 -1.89
CA PHE A 22 -22.53 -7.26 -1.76
C PHE A 22 -21.72 -7.08 -0.48
N ALA A 23 -20.43 -6.79 -0.62
CA ALA A 23 -19.55 -6.50 0.49
C ALA A 23 -19.68 -5.02 0.90
N MET A 24 -19.64 -4.78 2.21
CA MET A 24 -19.70 -3.44 2.79
C MET A 24 -18.58 -3.26 3.82
N PHE A 25 -17.81 -2.19 3.66
CA PHE A 25 -16.90 -1.68 4.67
C PHE A 25 -17.51 -0.40 5.21
N VAL A 26 -17.73 -0.34 6.53
CA VAL A 26 -18.38 0.79 7.19
C VAL A 26 -17.48 1.30 8.28
N TYR A 27 -17.11 2.57 8.18
CA TYR A 27 -16.41 3.27 9.25
C TYR A 27 -17.40 4.21 9.94
N GLY A 28 -17.28 4.29 11.26
CA GLY A 28 -18.09 5.15 12.08
C GLY A 28 -17.39 5.50 13.39
N PRO A 29 -18.03 6.31 14.24
CA PRO A 29 -17.49 6.66 15.54
C PRO A 29 -17.23 5.39 16.37
N ALA A 30 -16.14 5.39 17.12
CA ALA A 30 -15.84 4.33 18.06
C ALA A 30 -17.01 4.15 19.05
N ASP A 31 -17.43 2.91 19.26
CA ASP A 31 -18.47 2.53 20.22
C ASP A 31 -17.90 2.11 21.58
N GLY A 32 -16.57 2.17 21.73
CA GLY A 32 -15.83 1.81 22.94
C GLY A 32 -15.71 0.30 23.16
N GLN A 33 -16.13 -0.52 22.19
CA GLN A 33 -15.94 -1.97 22.23
C GLN A 33 -14.61 -2.34 21.57
N GLU A 34 -13.90 -3.29 22.17
CA GLU A 34 -12.84 -4.01 21.49
C GLU A 34 -13.46 -5.16 20.70
N GLY A 35 -12.97 -5.39 19.49
CA GLY A 35 -13.42 -6.48 18.64
C GLY A 35 -12.26 -7.06 17.84
N ASP A 36 -12.45 -8.27 17.35
CA ASP A 36 -11.47 -9.05 16.59
C ASP A 36 -12.10 -9.60 15.31
N TRP A 37 -11.27 -10.21 14.45
CA TRP A 37 -11.69 -10.76 13.16
C TRP A 37 -12.55 -12.03 13.27
N GLU A 38 -12.57 -12.68 14.44
CA GLU A 38 -13.21 -13.98 14.63
C GLU A 38 -14.62 -13.83 15.25
N THR A 39 -14.86 -12.73 15.94
CA THR A 39 -16.08 -12.49 16.71
C THR A 39 -17.03 -11.57 15.97
N ALA A 40 -18.17 -12.11 15.57
CA ALA A 40 -19.24 -11.30 14.98
C ALA A 40 -19.83 -10.32 16.00
N ALA A 41 -19.89 -9.06 15.62
CA ALA A 41 -20.64 -8.04 16.34
C ALA A 41 -22.14 -8.19 16.08
N PRO A 42 -23.00 -7.72 17.01
CA PRO A 42 -24.45 -7.73 16.79
C PRO A 42 -24.83 -6.93 15.53
N ALA A 43 -25.71 -7.47 14.69
CA ALA A 43 -26.19 -6.78 13.49
C ALA A 43 -26.81 -5.39 13.80
N GLU A 44 -27.34 -5.21 15.02
CA GLU A 44 -27.87 -3.93 15.50
C GLU A 44 -26.80 -2.83 15.61
N ALA A 45 -25.52 -3.19 15.81
CA ALA A 45 -24.42 -2.22 15.83
C ALA A 45 -24.27 -1.56 14.45
N MET A 46 -24.28 -2.35 13.38
CA MET A 46 -24.24 -1.83 12.00
C MET A 46 -25.43 -0.90 11.73
N ARG A 47 -26.63 -1.32 12.11
CA ARG A 47 -27.86 -0.52 11.92
C ARG A 47 -27.79 0.81 12.66
N ARG A 48 -27.25 0.82 13.87
CA ARG A 48 -27.05 2.05 14.66
C ARG A 48 -26.05 2.99 14.00
N ILE A 49 -24.94 2.46 13.49
CA ILE A 49 -23.94 3.28 12.77
C ILE A 49 -24.57 3.91 11.53
N LEU A 50 -25.40 3.15 10.80
CA LEU A 50 -26.04 3.59 9.56
C LEU A 50 -27.37 4.34 9.74
N GLU A 51 -27.88 4.50 10.96
CA GLU A 51 -29.15 5.18 11.24
C GLU A 51 -29.26 6.60 10.63
N PRO A 52 -28.22 7.47 10.69
CA PRO A 52 -28.30 8.80 10.08
C PRO A 52 -28.08 8.79 8.56
N ALA A 53 -27.79 7.63 7.96
CA ALA A 53 -27.48 7.52 6.55
C ALA A 53 -28.72 7.58 5.64
N GLU A 54 -28.47 7.75 4.35
CA GLU A 54 -29.54 7.74 3.35
C GLU A 54 -30.25 6.38 3.25
N SER A 55 -31.47 6.38 2.69
CA SER A 55 -32.39 5.24 2.73
C SER A 55 -31.86 3.91 2.14
N ARG A 56 -31.04 3.95 1.09
CA ARG A 56 -30.51 2.74 0.45
C ARG A 56 -29.43 2.11 1.33
N LEU A 57 -28.52 2.91 1.87
CA LEU A 57 -27.51 2.42 2.82
C LEU A 57 -28.15 1.83 4.09
N ARG A 58 -29.21 2.47 4.63
CA ARG A 58 -30.00 1.90 5.72
C ARG A 58 -30.64 0.56 5.36
N LYS A 59 -31.20 0.45 4.16
CA LYS A 59 -31.77 -0.81 3.64
C LYS A 59 -30.69 -1.90 3.55
N LEU A 60 -29.51 -1.57 3.03
CA LEU A 60 -28.39 -2.51 2.94
C LEU A 60 -27.95 -2.98 4.33
N GLY A 61 -27.79 -2.06 5.29
CA GLY A 61 -27.48 -2.42 6.68
C GLY A 61 -28.54 -3.28 7.37
N ALA A 62 -29.81 -3.17 6.98
CA ALA A 62 -30.87 -4.04 7.49
C ALA A 62 -30.80 -5.46 6.92
N LEU A 63 -30.29 -5.62 5.69
CA LEU A 63 -30.12 -6.90 4.99
C LEU A 63 -28.79 -7.58 5.32
N ALA A 64 -27.80 -6.84 5.82
CA ALA A 64 -26.49 -7.35 6.14
C ALA A 64 -26.55 -8.47 7.21
N ALA A 65 -25.70 -9.49 7.03
CA ALA A 65 -25.39 -10.46 8.07
C ALA A 65 -24.70 -9.76 9.26
N PRO A 66 -24.64 -10.40 10.44
CA PRO A 66 -23.84 -9.89 11.57
C PRO A 66 -22.42 -9.56 11.11
N PRO A 67 -21.96 -8.30 11.28
CA PRO A 67 -20.65 -7.87 10.80
C PRO A 67 -19.55 -8.29 11.77
N VAL A 68 -18.30 -8.20 11.33
CA VAL A 68 -17.15 -8.04 12.22
C VAL A 68 -16.96 -6.53 12.48
N CYS A 69 -16.64 -6.16 13.71
CA CYS A 69 -16.38 -4.77 14.09
C CYS A 69 -15.05 -4.70 14.83
N ILE A 70 -14.12 -3.92 14.32
CA ILE A 70 -12.74 -3.83 14.82
C ILE A 70 -12.39 -2.35 14.97
N PRO A 71 -11.70 -1.96 16.05
CA PRO A 71 -11.23 -0.60 16.21
C PRO A 71 -10.24 -0.24 15.10
N VAL A 72 -10.38 0.98 14.55
CA VAL A 72 -9.33 1.56 13.71
C VAL A 72 -8.28 2.14 14.66
N THR A 73 -7.11 1.50 14.69
CA THR A 73 -6.01 1.88 15.56
C THR A 73 -4.86 2.44 14.73
N ASP A 74 -4.36 3.60 15.15
CA ASP A 74 -3.10 4.16 14.65
C ASP A 74 -1.97 3.62 15.52
N PHE A 75 -1.12 2.76 14.94
CA PHE A 75 0.00 2.15 15.63
C PHE A 75 1.25 2.99 15.44
N PRO A 76 2.10 3.16 16.48
CA PRO A 76 3.39 3.81 16.31
C PRO A 76 4.22 3.12 15.24
N GLU A 77 4.88 3.92 14.41
CA GLU A 77 5.81 3.39 13.41
C GLU A 77 6.98 2.67 14.11
N LEU A 78 7.35 1.51 13.59
CA LEU A 78 8.54 0.80 14.03
C LEU A 78 9.79 1.51 13.48
N GLU A 79 10.75 1.79 14.37
CA GLU A 79 12.04 2.36 13.99
C GLU A 79 12.87 1.34 13.18
N ASP A 80 12.95 0.11 13.69
CA ASP A 80 13.66 -1.00 13.06
C ASP A 80 12.69 -2.15 12.72
N TRP A 81 12.76 -2.64 11.49
CA TRP A 81 12.07 -3.84 11.02
C TRP A 81 13.00 -5.06 11.03
N VAL A 82 14.31 -4.84 10.87
CA VAL A 82 15.34 -5.88 10.93
C VAL A 82 15.80 -6.07 12.37
N HIS A 83 15.78 -7.31 12.84
CA HIS A 83 16.31 -7.66 14.16
C HIS A 83 17.82 -7.45 14.23
N GLU A 84 18.35 -7.09 15.40
CA GLU A 84 19.79 -6.82 15.63
C GLU A 84 20.75 -7.95 15.22
N SER A 85 20.25 -9.19 15.14
CA SER A 85 21.01 -10.35 14.64
C SER A 85 21.24 -10.34 13.13
N GLY A 86 20.53 -9.49 12.38
CA GLY A 86 20.66 -9.34 10.93
C GLY A 86 20.11 -10.52 10.12
N ASN A 87 19.24 -11.36 10.70
CA ASN A 87 18.70 -12.55 10.03
C ASN A 87 17.18 -12.75 10.22
N MET A 88 16.48 -11.72 10.72
CA MET A 88 15.02 -11.71 10.87
C MET A 88 14.51 -10.32 10.50
N VAL A 89 13.38 -10.26 9.79
CA VAL A 89 12.74 -9.02 9.36
C VAL A 89 11.22 -9.12 9.51
N LEU A 90 10.57 -8.00 9.85
CA LEU A 90 9.12 -7.85 9.87
C LEU A 90 8.60 -7.43 8.49
N ILE A 91 7.44 -7.97 8.08
CA ILE A 91 6.76 -7.63 6.82
C ILE A 91 5.24 -7.56 7.01
N GLY A 92 4.53 -6.99 6.04
CA GLY A 92 3.07 -6.86 6.08
C GLY A 92 2.59 -6.11 7.31
N GLU A 93 1.43 -6.49 7.87
CA GLU A 93 0.84 -5.81 9.03
C GLU A 93 1.69 -5.90 10.30
N ALA A 94 2.66 -6.82 10.39
CA ALA A 94 3.60 -6.87 11.50
C ALA A 94 4.60 -5.71 11.46
N ALA A 95 4.87 -5.14 10.29
CA ALA A 95 5.78 -4.01 10.08
C ALA A 95 5.03 -2.69 9.85
N HIS A 96 3.95 -2.74 9.08
CA HIS A 96 3.21 -1.56 8.62
C HIS A 96 1.69 -1.83 8.59
N PRO A 97 1.03 -1.92 9.75
CA PRO A 97 -0.41 -2.13 9.79
C PRO A 97 -1.16 -0.99 9.11
N LEU A 98 -2.16 -1.33 8.31
CA LEU A 98 -3.06 -0.37 7.66
C LEU A 98 -4.43 -0.37 8.36
N PRO A 99 -5.23 0.71 8.26
CA PRO A 99 -6.57 0.68 8.82
C PRO A 99 -7.40 -0.45 8.18
N PRO A 100 -8.16 -1.23 8.97
CA PRO A 100 -8.97 -2.33 8.43
C PRO A 100 -9.86 -1.87 7.28
N GLY A 101 -9.83 -2.56 6.14
CA GLY A 101 -10.57 -2.19 4.93
C GLY A 101 -9.84 -1.21 3.99
N ALA A 102 -8.60 -0.83 4.32
CA ALA A 102 -7.70 -0.12 3.40
C ALA A 102 -7.54 -0.87 2.07
N ILE A 103 -7.43 -0.11 0.98
CA ILE A 103 -7.40 -0.68 -0.37
C ILE A 103 -6.07 -1.40 -0.61
N GLN A 104 -4.96 -0.83 -0.12
CA GLN A 104 -3.61 -1.33 -0.37
C GLN A 104 -3.15 -2.45 0.57
N MET A 105 -3.95 -2.86 1.55
CA MET A 105 -3.52 -3.79 2.62
C MET A 105 -2.87 -5.08 2.10
N CYS A 106 -3.50 -5.75 1.12
CA CYS A 106 -2.92 -6.96 0.54
C CYS A 106 -1.77 -6.65 -0.44
N ALA A 107 -1.88 -5.56 -1.21
CA ALA A 107 -0.86 -5.18 -2.18
C ALA A 107 0.48 -4.90 -1.50
N MET A 108 0.47 -4.17 -0.38
CA MET A 108 1.67 -3.83 0.40
C MET A 108 2.44 -5.07 0.86
N ALA A 109 1.75 -6.10 1.34
CA ALA A 109 2.38 -7.35 1.77
C ALA A 109 2.95 -8.14 0.57
N VAL A 110 2.31 -8.07 -0.60
CA VAL A 110 2.82 -8.68 -1.83
C VAL A 110 4.05 -7.94 -2.35
N GLU A 111 4.02 -6.60 -2.35
CA GLU A 111 5.19 -5.76 -2.66
C GLU A 111 6.39 -6.12 -1.78
N ASP A 112 6.18 -6.32 -0.47
CA ASP A 112 7.26 -6.73 0.44
C ASP A 112 7.90 -8.06 0.00
N GLY A 113 7.06 -9.03 -0.33
CA GLY A 113 7.51 -10.33 -0.83
C GLY A 113 8.30 -10.20 -2.14
N ALA A 114 7.86 -9.32 -3.05
CA ALA A 114 8.53 -9.05 -4.32
C ALA A 114 9.91 -8.42 -4.11
N VAL A 115 10.02 -7.38 -3.27
CA VAL A 115 11.32 -6.75 -2.95
C VAL A 115 12.28 -7.75 -2.33
N LEU A 116 11.83 -8.53 -1.33
CA LEU A 116 12.67 -9.55 -0.71
C LEU A 116 13.10 -10.62 -1.71
N ALA A 117 12.17 -11.17 -2.49
CA ALA A 117 12.47 -12.18 -3.49
C ALA A 117 13.51 -11.67 -4.50
N LYS A 118 13.37 -10.42 -4.92
CA LYS A 118 14.26 -9.80 -5.89
C LYS A 118 15.66 -9.57 -5.32
N LEU A 119 15.79 -8.96 -4.14
CA LEU A 119 17.07 -8.79 -3.45
C LEU A 119 17.77 -10.14 -3.23
N PHE A 120 17.04 -11.14 -2.73
CA PHE A 120 17.59 -12.47 -2.45
C PHE A 120 17.89 -13.28 -3.72
N SER A 121 17.37 -12.91 -4.90
CA SER A 121 17.81 -13.51 -6.17
C SER A 121 19.29 -13.25 -6.48
N HIS A 122 19.85 -12.19 -5.88
CA HIS A 122 21.27 -11.85 -5.96
C HIS A 122 22.12 -12.53 -4.89
N LEU A 123 21.52 -13.31 -3.98
CA LEU A 123 22.24 -14.02 -2.94
C LEU A 123 23.23 -15.02 -3.54
N ARG A 124 24.46 -14.99 -3.03
CA ARG A 124 25.57 -15.89 -3.37
C ARG A 124 26.15 -16.53 -2.12
N THR A 125 26.16 -15.81 -1.00
CA THR A 125 26.72 -16.26 0.28
C THR A 125 25.88 -15.74 1.46
N GLU A 126 25.89 -16.47 2.57
CA GLU A 126 25.06 -16.14 3.75
C GLU A 126 25.42 -14.79 4.40
N ASP A 127 26.65 -14.29 4.25
CA ASP A 127 27.07 -12.99 4.79
C ASP A 127 26.36 -11.80 4.15
N GLN A 128 25.67 -12.00 3.02
CA GLN A 128 24.89 -10.95 2.35
C GLN A 128 23.47 -10.81 2.91
N ILE A 129 22.95 -11.83 3.63
CA ILE A 129 21.56 -11.87 4.13
C ILE A 129 21.25 -10.59 4.91
N SER A 130 22.09 -10.24 5.88
CA SER A 130 21.88 -9.04 6.69
C SER A 130 21.83 -7.77 5.83
N SER A 131 22.71 -7.64 4.83
CA SER A 131 22.71 -6.47 3.96
C SER A 131 21.44 -6.34 3.12
N PHE A 132 20.86 -7.46 2.67
CA PHE A 132 19.59 -7.46 1.93
C PHE A 132 18.40 -7.16 2.82
N LEU A 133 18.39 -7.64 4.07
CA LEU A 133 17.32 -7.28 5.01
C LEU A 133 17.31 -5.78 5.31
N TYR A 134 18.47 -5.16 5.52
CA TYR A 134 18.56 -3.70 5.71
C TYR A 134 18.25 -2.92 4.42
N ALA A 135 18.57 -3.46 3.25
CA ALA A 135 18.17 -2.87 1.97
C ALA A 135 16.65 -2.86 1.82
N PHE A 136 16.00 -3.99 2.12
CA PHE A 136 14.55 -4.13 2.13
C PHE A 136 13.90 -3.10 3.06
N GLU A 137 14.38 -3.00 4.30
CA GLU A 137 13.87 -2.02 5.26
C GLU A 137 13.97 -0.58 4.73
N ALA A 138 15.14 -0.19 4.20
CA ALA A 138 15.36 1.14 3.67
C ALA A 138 14.45 1.48 2.46
N LEU A 139 14.20 0.51 1.58
CA LEU A 139 13.31 0.70 0.42
C LEU A 139 11.84 0.78 0.86
N ARG A 140 11.43 -0.07 1.79
CA ARG A 140 10.02 -0.25 2.13
C ARG A 140 9.49 0.71 3.17
N GLN A 141 10.29 1.12 4.16
CA GLN A 141 9.81 2.00 5.24
C GLN A 141 9.18 3.29 4.71
N GLY A 142 9.87 3.99 3.79
CA GLY A 142 9.37 5.23 3.21
C GLY A 142 8.07 5.04 2.42
N ARG A 143 8.02 3.98 1.59
CA ARG A 143 6.86 3.64 0.76
C ARG A 143 5.65 3.21 1.60
N CYS A 144 5.86 2.40 2.64
CA CYS A 144 4.79 1.97 3.54
C CYS A 144 4.23 3.13 4.36
N ARG A 145 5.09 4.00 4.89
CA ARG A 145 4.67 5.22 5.60
C ARG A 145 3.80 6.13 4.73
N ALA A 146 4.21 6.35 3.47
CA ALA A 146 3.48 7.20 2.54
C ALA A 146 2.06 6.66 2.28
N VAL A 147 1.93 5.35 2.02
CA VAL A 147 0.62 4.71 1.78
C VAL A 147 -0.23 4.68 3.05
N GLN A 148 0.34 4.37 4.22
CA GLN A 148 -0.41 4.40 5.48
C GLN A 148 -1.02 5.77 5.74
N LYS A 149 -0.22 6.83 5.61
CA LYS A 149 -0.70 8.21 5.76
C LYS A 149 -1.82 8.55 4.77
N LYS A 150 -1.72 8.05 3.53
CA LYS A 150 -2.74 8.23 2.50
C LYS A 150 -4.05 7.54 2.89
N GLU A 151 -4.03 6.25 3.25
CA GLU A 151 -5.23 5.47 3.59
C GLU A 151 -5.98 6.09 4.80
N PHE A 152 -5.25 6.54 5.83
CA PHE A 152 -5.87 7.30 6.92
C PHE A 152 -6.43 8.66 6.47
N GLY A 153 -5.70 9.36 5.59
CA GLY A 153 -6.14 10.61 4.99
C GLY A 153 -7.43 10.47 4.19
N ASP A 154 -7.56 9.39 3.41
CA ASP A 154 -8.74 9.07 2.62
C ASP A 154 -9.94 8.79 3.53
N ILE A 155 -9.78 7.94 4.56
CA ILE A 155 -10.82 7.69 5.55
C ILE A 155 -11.26 9.00 6.22
N PHE A 156 -10.31 9.86 6.61
CA PHE A 156 -10.62 11.15 7.24
C PHE A 156 -11.35 12.12 6.30
N PHE A 157 -10.86 12.25 5.06
CA PHE A 157 -11.49 13.07 4.03
C PHE A 157 -12.92 12.64 3.73
N MET A 158 -13.14 11.33 3.59
CA MET A 158 -14.47 10.76 3.32
C MET A 158 -15.42 10.89 4.52
N SER A 159 -14.87 10.94 5.74
CA SER A 159 -15.62 10.91 7.00
C SER A 159 -15.67 12.24 7.75
N PHE A 160 -15.22 13.36 7.19
CA PHE A 160 -15.16 14.64 7.92
C PHE A 160 -16.39 14.89 8.81
N PRO A 161 -16.19 15.28 10.09
CA PRO A 161 -17.31 15.64 10.96
C PRO A 161 -18.00 16.92 10.44
N PRO A 162 -19.24 17.20 10.86
CA PRO A 162 -19.93 18.42 10.48
C PRO A 162 -19.08 19.67 10.78
N GLY A 163 -18.89 20.52 9.77
CA GLY A 163 -18.10 21.73 9.88
C GLY A 163 -17.54 22.22 8.54
N PRO A 164 -16.72 23.29 8.55
CA PRO A 164 -16.27 23.96 7.33
C PRO A 164 -15.55 23.05 6.33
N MET A 165 -14.75 22.09 6.81
CA MET A 165 -14.05 21.13 5.94
C MET A 165 -15.02 20.18 5.23
N GLN A 166 -16.01 19.66 5.95
CA GLN A 166 -17.07 18.81 5.38
C GLN A 166 -17.93 19.61 4.38
N GLU A 167 -18.31 20.84 4.72
CA GLU A 167 -19.06 21.73 3.83
C GLU A 167 -18.29 22.01 2.53
N GLY A 168 -16.99 22.31 2.65
CA GLY A 168 -16.10 22.54 1.51
C GLY A 168 -15.97 21.33 0.61
N ARG A 169 -15.68 20.15 1.18
CA ARG A 169 -15.64 18.87 0.45
C ARG A 169 -16.96 18.67 -0.31
N ASP A 170 -18.08 18.69 0.40
CA ASP A 170 -19.37 18.38 -0.20
C ASP A 170 -19.77 19.39 -1.29
N ALA A 171 -19.40 20.65 -1.14
CA ALA A 171 -19.60 21.66 -2.18
C ALA A 171 -18.75 21.36 -3.42
N ALA A 172 -17.48 20.98 -3.26
CA ALA A 172 -16.62 20.57 -4.37
C ALA A 172 -17.15 19.33 -5.09
N LEU A 173 -17.57 18.30 -4.36
CA LEU A 173 -18.14 17.07 -4.93
C LEU A 173 -19.46 17.37 -5.69
N ARG A 174 -20.32 18.24 -5.16
CA ARG A 174 -21.54 18.69 -5.86
C ARG A 174 -21.22 19.46 -7.14
N ALA A 175 -20.25 20.37 -7.08
CA ALA A 175 -19.83 21.15 -8.25
C ALA A 175 -19.25 20.25 -9.35
N ALA A 176 -18.45 19.23 -8.99
CA ALA A 176 -17.94 18.25 -9.94
C ALA A 176 -19.08 17.45 -10.61
N ARG A 177 -20.04 16.95 -9.82
CA ARG A 177 -21.24 16.27 -10.33
C ARG A 177 -22.04 17.16 -11.29
N ASP A 178 -22.29 18.41 -10.92
CA ASP A 178 -23.09 19.34 -11.73
C ASP A 178 -22.39 19.72 -13.04
N ALA A 179 -21.06 19.65 -13.05
CA ALA A 179 -20.24 19.77 -14.26
C ALA A 179 -20.15 18.46 -15.07
N GLY A 180 -20.84 17.39 -14.67
CA GLY A 180 -20.80 16.09 -15.34
C GLY A 180 -19.46 15.35 -15.19
N ARG A 181 -18.59 15.79 -14.28
CA ARG A 181 -17.31 15.13 -14.01
C ARG A 181 -17.51 14.01 -13.00
N ASN A 182 -16.80 12.91 -13.18
CA ASN A 182 -16.75 11.88 -12.17
C ASN A 182 -16.10 12.45 -10.90
N VAL A 183 -16.75 12.22 -9.76
CA VAL A 183 -16.39 12.76 -8.46
C VAL A 183 -15.19 12.01 -7.85
N LEU A 184 -14.88 10.83 -8.39
CA LEU A 184 -13.82 9.93 -7.94
C LEU A 184 -12.70 9.75 -8.98
N GLU A 185 -12.84 10.29 -10.20
CA GLU A 185 -11.77 10.25 -11.21
C GLU A 185 -11.10 11.62 -11.32
N SER A 186 -9.78 11.60 -11.53
CA SER A 186 -9.04 12.79 -11.94
C SER A 186 -9.59 13.26 -13.30
N GLY A 187 -9.78 14.57 -13.46
CA GLY A 187 -10.31 15.14 -14.70
C GLY A 187 -9.42 14.75 -15.89
N GLU A 188 -10.04 14.28 -16.97
CA GLU A 188 -9.36 13.75 -18.18
C GLU A 188 -8.41 14.76 -18.86
N ASP A 189 -8.52 16.06 -18.56
CA ASP A 189 -7.85 17.15 -19.28
C ASP A 189 -6.73 17.87 -18.50
N ALA A 190 -6.17 17.27 -17.45
CA ALA A 190 -5.08 17.89 -16.71
C ALA A 190 -3.88 16.94 -16.59
N GLU A 191 -2.90 17.11 -17.48
CA GLU A 191 -1.54 16.66 -17.22
C GLU A 191 -1.11 17.19 -15.84
N GLU A 192 -0.77 16.28 -14.92
CA GLU A 192 -0.20 16.57 -13.59
C GLU A 192 -1.14 17.20 -12.54
N THR A 193 -2.35 16.69 -12.34
CA THR A 193 -3.06 16.96 -11.08
C THR A 193 -2.44 16.19 -9.91
N PRO A 194 -2.50 16.70 -8.67
CA PRO A 194 -2.04 15.98 -7.48
C PRO A 194 -2.64 14.57 -7.37
N GLU A 195 -3.92 14.41 -7.72
CA GLU A 195 -4.62 13.13 -7.69
C GLU A 195 -4.06 12.13 -8.71
N TRP A 196 -3.64 12.60 -9.90
CA TRP A 196 -3.03 11.75 -10.92
C TRP A 196 -1.62 11.31 -10.50
N SER A 197 -0.83 12.22 -9.94
CA SER A 197 0.49 11.88 -9.37
C SER A 197 0.37 10.86 -8.26
N GLU A 198 -0.62 11.02 -7.37
CA GLU A 198 -0.91 10.06 -6.31
C GLU A 198 -1.34 8.68 -6.84
N ILE A 199 -2.18 8.62 -7.88
CA ILE A 199 -2.56 7.35 -8.51
C ILE A 199 -1.31 6.66 -9.08
N LYS A 200 -0.42 7.39 -9.75
CA LYS A 200 0.84 6.84 -10.27
C LYS A 200 1.75 6.33 -9.14
N GLU A 201 1.92 7.12 -8.08
CA GLU A 201 2.81 6.76 -6.96
C GLU A 201 2.34 5.51 -6.23
N VAL A 202 1.02 5.32 -6.07
CA VAL A 202 0.46 4.16 -5.37
C VAL A 202 0.35 2.95 -6.31
N PHE A 203 -0.34 3.10 -7.45
CA PHE A 203 -0.69 1.98 -8.33
C PHE A 203 0.33 1.69 -9.43
N GLY A 204 1.20 2.66 -9.75
CA GLY A 204 2.28 2.50 -10.73
C GLY A 204 3.61 2.06 -10.11
N TYR A 205 3.62 1.75 -8.82
CA TYR A 205 4.81 1.31 -8.10
C TYR A 205 5.28 -0.08 -8.56
N ASP A 206 6.55 -0.18 -8.96
CA ASP A 206 7.20 -1.45 -9.31
C ASP A 206 8.22 -1.84 -8.23
N ALA A 207 7.81 -2.78 -7.38
CA ALA A 207 8.61 -3.25 -6.26
C ALA A 207 9.88 -3.97 -6.71
N GLU A 208 9.83 -4.71 -7.82
CA GLU A 208 10.99 -5.45 -8.32
C GLU A 208 12.02 -4.49 -8.93
N ASP A 209 11.57 -3.45 -9.64
CA ASP A 209 12.45 -2.44 -10.23
C ASP A 209 13.19 -1.65 -9.14
N GLU A 210 12.54 -1.26 -8.03
CA GLU A 210 13.23 -0.61 -6.92
C GLU A 210 14.33 -1.47 -6.29
N ALA A 211 14.08 -2.77 -6.14
CA ALA A 211 15.08 -3.72 -5.65
C ALA A 211 16.25 -3.89 -6.64
N ASP A 212 15.96 -3.94 -7.95
CA ASP A 212 16.99 -3.97 -9.00
C ASP A 212 17.84 -2.71 -8.99
N ASN A 213 17.21 -1.53 -8.90
CA ASN A 213 17.90 -0.24 -8.84
C ASN A 213 18.84 -0.19 -7.63
N TRP A 214 18.37 -0.61 -6.46
CA TRP A 214 19.22 -0.70 -5.27
C TRP A 214 20.41 -1.65 -5.48
N TRP A 215 20.17 -2.82 -6.08
CA TRP A 215 21.24 -3.78 -6.35
C TRP A 215 22.31 -3.23 -7.30
N GLN A 216 21.89 -2.53 -8.36
CA GLN A 216 22.80 -1.92 -9.33
C GLN A 216 23.64 -0.80 -8.69
N GLU A 217 23.01 0.05 -7.88
CA GLU A 217 23.68 1.21 -7.26
C GLU A 217 24.59 0.80 -6.09
N TRP A 218 24.08 -0.03 -5.19
CA TRP A 218 24.71 -0.29 -3.89
C TRP A 218 25.17 -1.73 -3.73
N GLY A 219 24.38 -2.69 -4.22
CA GLY A 219 24.68 -4.12 -4.11
C GLY A 219 25.99 -4.50 -4.79
N ILE A 220 26.12 -4.20 -6.09
CA ILE A 220 27.34 -4.50 -6.87
C ILE A 220 28.57 -3.79 -6.29
N LEU A 221 28.41 -2.53 -5.86
CA LEU A 221 29.50 -1.76 -5.27
C LEU A 221 30.04 -2.43 -4.01
N ARG A 222 29.15 -2.91 -3.14
CA ARG A 222 29.51 -3.61 -1.90
C ARG A 222 30.24 -4.92 -2.17
N GLU A 223 29.79 -5.66 -3.17
CA GLU A 223 30.41 -6.92 -3.57
C GLU A 223 31.82 -6.71 -4.14
N ARG A 224 31.98 -5.71 -5.01
CA ARG A 224 33.30 -5.32 -5.53
C ARG A 224 34.24 -4.87 -4.42
N ALA A 225 33.72 -4.15 -3.43
CA ALA A 225 34.51 -3.72 -2.26
C ALA A 225 35.00 -4.91 -1.41
N GLN A 226 34.27 -6.02 -1.41
CA GLN A 226 34.67 -7.28 -0.75
C GLN A 226 35.54 -8.17 -1.65
N GLY A 227 35.92 -7.71 -2.85
CA GLY A 227 36.75 -8.44 -3.79
C GLY A 227 36.01 -9.52 -4.57
N ARG A 228 34.66 -9.52 -4.55
CA ARG A 228 33.83 -10.45 -5.33
C ARG A 228 33.54 -9.85 -6.70
N ASP A 229 33.87 -10.59 -7.76
CA ASP A 229 33.55 -10.17 -9.13
C ASP A 229 32.12 -10.55 -9.45
N VAL A 230 31.23 -9.56 -9.37
CA VAL A 230 29.81 -9.71 -9.67
C VAL A 230 29.58 -9.10 -11.04
N MET A 231 29.87 -9.89 -12.06
CA MET A 231 29.48 -9.57 -13.43
C MET A 231 27.96 -9.72 -13.57
N PRO A 232 27.26 -8.79 -14.23
CA PRO A 232 25.84 -8.97 -14.51
C PRO A 232 25.63 -10.27 -15.27
N ALA A 233 24.65 -11.06 -14.82
CA ALA A 233 24.26 -12.32 -15.44
C ALA A 233 23.61 -12.02 -16.80
N GLY A 234 24.43 -11.78 -17.82
CA GLY A 234 23.95 -11.36 -19.13
C GLY A 234 24.99 -11.22 -20.23
N ASP A 235 26.28 -11.01 -19.95
CA ASP A 235 27.23 -10.75 -21.05
C ASP A 235 28.67 -11.16 -20.74
N MET A 236 28.94 -12.47 -20.80
CA MET A 236 30.31 -13.00 -20.88
C MET A 236 30.53 -13.88 -22.10
N GLN A 237 29.83 -13.59 -23.20
CA GLN A 237 30.15 -14.19 -24.50
C GLN A 237 30.25 -13.19 -25.66
N SER A 238 29.89 -11.91 -25.49
CA SER A 238 29.78 -10.99 -26.63
C SER A 238 30.75 -9.80 -26.66
N VAL A 239 31.30 -9.34 -25.52
CA VAL A 239 31.96 -8.01 -25.50
C VAL A 239 33.44 -8.03 -25.90
N PHE A 240 34.17 -9.14 -25.70
CA PHE A 240 35.61 -9.23 -26.03
C PHE A 240 36.02 -10.50 -26.80
N GLY A 241 35.07 -11.26 -27.36
CA GLY A 241 35.38 -12.47 -28.14
C GLY A 241 36.24 -12.22 -29.39
N ASN A 242 36.38 -10.95 -29.81
CA ASN A 242 37.07 -10.55 -31.03
C ASN A 242 38.37 -9.78 -30.76
N VAL A 243 38.75 -9.54 -29.49
CA VAL A 243 39.93 -8.74 -29.15
C VAL A 243 41.06 -9.65 -28.70
N VAL A 244 41.92 -10.02 -29.65
CA VAL A 244 43.19 -10.69 -29.37
C VAL A 244 44.20 -9.62 -28.96
N VAL A 245 44.52 -9.55 -27.66
CA VAL A 245 45.60 -8.70 -27.16
C VAL A 245 46.90 -9.49 -27.29
N GLU A 246 47.66 -9.25 -28.37
CA GLU A 246 49.03 -9.75 -28.47
C GLU A 246 49.95 -8.98 -27.52
N ARG A 247 50.66 -9.74 -26.67
CA ARG A 247 51.62 -9.19 -25.72
C ARG A 247 52.87 -8.74 -26.50
N GLN A 248 53.07 -7.43 -26.63
CA GLN A 248 54.28 -6.89 -27.24
C GLN A 248 55.49 -7.26 -26.38
N VAL A 249 56.31 -8.18 -26.88
CA VAL A 249 57.63 -8.48 -26.29
C VAL A 249 58.59 -7.42 -26.82
N GLY A 250 59.19 -6.67 -25.92
CA GLY A 250 59.91 -5.43 -26.20
C GLY A 250 61.13 -5.57 -27.12
N GLY A 251 61.49 -4.43 -27.71
CA GLY A 251 62.78 -4.10 -28.30
C GLY A 251 63.24 -2.74 -27.79
#